data_AF-A0A0C9LW65-F1
#
_entry.id   AF-A0A0C9LW65-F1
#
_cell.length_a   1.000
_cell.length_b   1.000
_cell.length_c   1.000
_cell.angle_alpha   90.00
_cell.angle_beta   90.00
_cell.angle_gamma   90.00
#
_symmetry.space_group_name_H-M   'P 1'
#
loop_
_entity.id
_entity.type
_entity.pdbx_description
1 polymer ?
#
loop_
_entity_poly.entity_id
_entity_poly.type
_entity_poly.pdbx_seq_one_letter_code
_entity_poly.pdbx_strand_id
1 'polypeptide(L)'
;MASNEIQPLYRSFLKVIQKWPVDKVRPNRDLKQVLSTRIEETFKKPLLNEETLNIAQAEKELLALEKLLSNEFKEKYNLSEKILSPASNPKYYSGMVSSLGANKDGSQGFLAKLLNQQK
;
A
#
# COMPACT_ATOMS: atom_id res chain seq x y z
N MET A 1 -31.99 -3.65 -10.25
CA MET A 1 -31.37 -4.48 -9.19
C MET A 1 -29.87 -4.20 -9.06
N ALA A 2 -29.11 -4.03 -10.15
CA ALA A 2 -27.65 -3.77 -10.11
C ALA A 2 -27.19 -2.54 -9.27
N SER A 3 -27.96 -1.47 -9.19
CA SER A 3 -27.56 -0.25 -8.46
C SER A 3 -27.43 -0.44 -6.94
N ASN A 4 -28.17 -1.39 -6.35
CA ASN A 4 -28.17 -1.62 -4.90
C ASN A 4 -26.89 -2.32 -4.41
N GLU A 5 -26.17 -3.02 -5.29
CA GLU A 5 -24.96 -3.79 -4.96
C GLU A 5 -23.67 -2.96 -5.12
N ILE A 6 -23.70 -1.90 -5.94
CA ILE A 6 -22.52 -1.07 -6.24
C ILE A 6 -22.06 -0.29 -5.01
N GLN A 7 -23.01 0.30 -4.26
CA GLN A 7 -22.71 1.09 -3.06
C GLN A 7 -22.04 0.30 -1.93
N PRO A 8 -22.56 -0.88 -1.50
CA PRO A 8 -21.88 -1.68 -0.49
C PRO A 8 -20.52 -2.18 -0.97
N LEU A 9 -20.39 -2.56 -2.24
CA LEU A 9 -19.11 -3.00 -2.81
C LEU A 9 -18.06 -1.88 -2.77
N TYR A 10 -18.42 -0.66 -3.18
CA TYR A 10 -17.56 0.51 -3.10
C TYR A 10 -17.08 0.78 -1.66
N ARG A 11 -17.99 0.71 -0.69
CA ARG A 11 -17.66 0.90 0.74
C ARG A 11 -16.69 -0.17 1.25
N SER A 12 -16.83 -1.41 0.79
CA SER A 12 -15.90 -2.49 1.15
C SER A 12 -14.49 -2.22 0.60
N PHE A 13 -14.36 -1.77 -0.65
CA PHE A 13 -13.06 -1.33 -1.19
C PHE A 13 -12.43 -0.21 -0.36
N LEU A 14 -13.20 0.83 -0.01
CA LEU A 14 -12.67 1.94 0.79
C LEU A 14 -12.14 1.47 2.16
N LYS A 15 -12.84 0.53 2.82
CA LYS A 15 -12.38 -0.05 4.10
C LYS A 15 -11.04 -0.79 3.95
N VAL A 16 -10.87 -1.56 2.87
CA VAL A 16 -9.62 -2.30 2.61
C VAL A 16 -8.48 -1.32 2.30
N ILE A 17 -8.74 -0.32 1.45
CA ILE A 17 -7.74 0.69 1.07
C ILE A 17 -7.32 1.53 2.27
N GLN A 18 -8.24 1.88 3.17
CA GLN A 18 -7.91 2.64 4.38
C GLN A 18 -6.89 1.91 5.26
N LYS A 19 -6.99 0.59 5.34
CA LYS A 19 -6.06 -0.28 6.10
C LYS A 19 -4.75 -0.54 5.36
N TRP A 20 -4.65 -0.20 4.08
CA TRP A 20 -3.44 -0.42 3.30
C TRP A 20 -2.26 0.37 3.89
N PRO A 21 -1.08 -0.26 4.03
CA PRO A 21 0.11 0.39 4.59
C PRO A 21 0.61 1.50 3.67
N VAL A 22 1.24 2.52 4.27
CA VAL A 22 1.86 3.63 3.54
C VAL A 22 3.30 3.29 3.17
N ASP A 23 3.65 3.47 1.90
CA ASP A 23 5.01 3.31 1.41
C ASP A 23 5.89 4.52 1.78
N LYS A 24 6.74 4.33 2.81
CA LYS A 24 7.70 5.36 3.28
C LYS A 24 8.81 5.69 2.28
N VAL A 25 9.19 4.76 1.41
CA VAL A 25 10.25 4.99 0.42
C VAL A 25 9.72 5.67 -0.84
N ARG A 26 8.39 5.66 -1.07
CA ARG A 26 7.75 6.30 -2.22
C ARG A 26 6.51 7.10 -1.80
N PRO A 27 6.66 8.17 -1.00
CA PRO A 27 5.54 8.94 -0.45
C PRO A 27 4.62 9.58 -1.51
N ASN A 28 5.16 9.87 -2.71
CA ASN A 28 4.42 10.50 -3.81
C ASN A 28 3.76 9.51 -4.77
N ARG A 29 4.03 8.20 -4.62
CA ARG A 29 3.55 7.14 -5.53
C ARG A 29 3.29 5.86 -4.73
N ASP A 30 2.48 6.00 -3.69
CA ASP A 30 2.09 4.87 -2.86
C ASP A 30 0.92 4.11 -3.50
N LEU A 31 0.93 2.78 -3.35
CA LEU A 31 -0.12 1.90 -3.83
C LEU A 31 -1.48 2.28 -3.23
N LYS A 32 -1.52 2.75 -1.98
CA LYS A 32 -2.76 3.23 -1.35
C LYS A 32 -3.41 4.36 -2.15
N GLN A 33 -2.63 5.34 -2.60
CA GLN A 33 -3.12 6.48 -3.39
C GLN A 33 -3.61 6.02 -4.77
N VAL A 34 -2.87 5.12 -5.41
CA VAL A 34 -3.23 4.54 -6.71
C VAL A 34 -4.54 3.76 -6.61
N LEU A 35 -4.71 2.95 -5.55
CA LEU A 35 -5.93 2.19 -5.31
C LEU A 35 -7.13 3.11 -5.07
N SER A 36 -6.99 4.14 -4.24
CA SER A 36 -8.07 5.12 -4.01
C SER A 36 -8.52 5.75 -5.33
N THR A 37 -7.58 6.23 -6.13
CA THR A 37 -7.86 6.90 -7.41
C THR A 37 -8.56 5.94 -8.37
N ARG A 38 -8.01 4.73 -8.54
CA ARG A 38 -8.58 3.71 -9.43
C ARG A 38 -10.02 3.36 -9.03
N ILE A 39 -10.26 3.08 -7.75
CA ILE A 39 -11.59 2.68 -7.28
C ILE A 39 -12.59 3.83 -7.42
N GLU A 40 -12.19 5.07 -7.15
CA GLU A 40 -13.05 6.22 -7.43
C GLU A 40 -13.44 6.31 -8.91
N GLU A 41 -12.47 6.18 -9.83
CA GLU A 41 -12.73 6.22 -11.27
C GLU A 41 -13.62 5.06 -11.72
N THR A 42 -13.30 3.83 -11.31
CA THR A 42 -14.05 2.63 -11.67
C THR A 42 -15.52 2.70 -11.24
N PHE A 43 -15.80 3.27 -10.07
CA PHE A 43 -17.18 3.39 -9.58
C PHE A 43 -17.90 4.68 -10.04
N LYS A 44 -17.16 5.69 -10.55
CA LYS A 44 -17.73 6.89 -11.19
C LYS A 44 -18.15 6.65 -12.64
N LYS A 45 -17.37 5.89 -13.44
CA LYS A 45 -17.66 5.63 -14.87
C LYS A 45 -19.08 5.10 -15.17
N PRO A 46 -19.64 4.16 -14.38
CA PRO A 46 -21.00 3.69 -14.59
C PRO A 46 -22.06 4.77 -14.36
N LEU A 47 -21.78 5.78 -13.53
CA LEU A 47 -22.68 6.91 -13.29
C LEU A 47 -22.70 7.89 -14.47
N LEU A 48 -21.60 7.91 -15.26
CA LEU A 48 -21.45 8.74 -16.45
C LEU A 48 -21.94 8.05 -17.73
N ASN A 49 -22.50 6.83 -17.62
CA ASN A 49 -22.91 5.97 -18.74
C ASN A 49 -21.77 5.63 -19.73
N GLU A 50 -20.51 5.73 -19.30
CA GLU A 50 -19.35 5.45 -20.16
C GLU A 50 -19.08 3.95 -20.30
N GLU A 51 -19.27 3.18 -19.21
CA GLU A 51 -18.93 1.77 -19.16
C GLU A 51 -19.74 1.05 -18.06
N THR A 52 -20.18 -0.18 -18.33
CA THR A 52 -20.90 -1.00 -17.35
C THR A 52 -19.93 -1.66 -16.37
N LEU A 53 -20.17 -1.52 -15.06
CA LEU A 53 -19.36 -2.17 -14.03
C LEU A 53 -19.60 -3.69 -14.02
N ASN A 54 -18.55 -4.47 -14.23
CA ASN A 54 -18.60 -5.91 -14.01
C ASN A 54 -18.49 -6.22 -12.50
N ILE A 55 -19.64 -6.42 -11.84
CA ILE A 55 -19.74 -6.66 -10.40
C ILE A 55 -18.95 -7.92 -9.98
N ALA A 56 -19.10 -9.02 -10.71
CA ALA A 56 -18.42 -10.28 -10.40
C ALA A 56 -16.89 -10.16 -10.48
N GLN A 57 -16.37 -9.34 -11.40
CA GLN A 57 -14.95 -9.06 -11.47
C GLN A 57 -14.50 -8.17 -10.30
N ALA A 58 -15.27 -7.13 -9.96
CA ALA A 58 -14.97 -6.25 -8.84
C ALA A 58 -14.97 -7.00 -7.49
N GLU A 59 -15.88 -7.95 -7.28
CA GLU A 59 -15.88 -8.81 -6.09
C GLU A 59 -14.62 -9.68 -5.99
N LYS A 60 -14.17 -10.26 -7.10
CA LYS A 60 -12.91 -11.02 -7.15
C LYS A 60 -11.70 -10.14 -6.82
N GLU A 61 -11.69 -8.91 -7.33
CA GLU A 61 -10.63 -7.94 -7.04
C GLU A 61 -10.60 -7.54 -5.57
N LEU A 62 -11.78 -7.31 -4.97
CA LEU A 62 -11.89 -7.01 -3.54
C LEU A 62 -11.31 -8.17 -2.70
N LEU A 63 -11.72 -9.40 -2.99
CA LEU A 63 -11.22 -10.58 -2.29
C LEU A 63 -9.71 -10.74 -2.45
N ALA A 64 -9.16 -10.48 -3.65
CA ALA A 64 -7.71 -10.50 -3.85
C ALA A 64 -6.99 -9.45 -3.00
N LEU A 65 -7.53 -8.23 -2.89
CA LEU A 65 -6.97 -7.18 -2.02
C LEU A 65 -7.01 -7.58 -0.55
N GLU A 66 -8.11 -8.18 -0.08
CA GLU A 66 -8.21 -8.66 1.31
C GLU A 66 -7.15 -9.72 1.63
N LYS A 67 -6.92 -10.68 0.72
CA LYS A 67 -5.88 -11.71 0.87
C LYS A 67 -4.47 -11.15 0.90
N LEU A 68 -4.21 -10.13 0.07
CA LEU A 68 -2.92 -9.44 0.06
C LEU A 68 -2.71 -8.67 1.37
N LEU A 69 -3.75 -7.98 1.85
CA LEU A 69 -3.69 -7.22 3.10
C LEU A 69 -3.48 -8.13 4.32
N SER A 70 -4.12 -9.31 4.34
CA SER A 70 -3.94 -10.29 5.40
C SER A 70 -2.61 -11.05 5.33
N ASN A 71 -1.77 -10.78 4.32
CA ASN A 71 -0.53 -11.52 4.07
C ASN A 71 -0.72 -13.04 3.92
N GLU A 72 -1.90 -13.52 3.47
CA GLU A 72 -2.24 -14.94 3.40
C GLU A 72 -1.16 -15.76 2.70
N PHE A 73 -0.66 -15.28 1.57
CA PHE A 73 0.33 -15.99 0.77
C PHE A 73 1.73 -15.98 1.39
N LYS A 74 2.06 -14.95 2.17
CA LYS A 74 3.33 -14.90 2.90
C LYS A 74 3.35 -15.97 3.99
N GLU A 75 2.25 -16.12 4.71
CA GLU A 75 2.11 -17.11 5.79
C GLU A 75 1.98 -18.54 5.25
N LYS A 76 1.22 -18.71 4.16
CA LYS A 76 1.01 -20.01 3.51
C LYS A 76 2.28 -20.54 2.85
N TYR A 77 3.09 -19.66 2.27
CA TYR A 77 4.32 -20.00 1.56
C TYR A 77 5.51 -19.30 2.21
N ASN A 78 5.82 -19.71 3.45
CA ASN A 78 6.93 -19.16 4.21
C ASN A 78 8.25 -19.29 3.43
N LEU A 79 8.86 -18.14 3.16
CA LEU A 79 10.16 -18.05 2.50
C LEU A 79 11.28 -18.11 3.54
N SER A 80 12.44 -18.65 3.14
CA SER A 80 13.63 -18.59 3.99
C SER A 80 14.07 -17.13 4.18
N GLU A 81 14.38 -16.75 5.41
CA GLU A 81 14.96 -15.43 5.72
C GLU A 81 16.25 -15.16 4.93
N LYS A 82 16.95 -16.23 4.52
CA LYS A 82 18.16 -16.17 3.70
C LYS A 82 17.96 -15.52 2.33
N ILE A 83 16.72 -15.49 1.81
CA ILE A 83 16.42 -14.85 0.52
C ILE A 83 16.73 -13.35 0.56
N LEU A 84 16.54 -12.71 1.72
CA LEU A 84 16.83 -11.28 1.92
C LEU A 84 18.25 -11.01 2.44
N SER A 85 19.07 -12.05 2.60
CA SER A 85 20.45 -11.95 3.08
C SER A 85 21.39 -12.78 2.20
N PRO A 86 21.74 -12.29 1.00
CA PRO A 86 22.59 -13.04 0.09
C PRO A 86 23.97 -13.27 0.71
N ALA A 87 24.59 -14.43 0.42
CA ALA A 87 25.86 -14.82 1.03
C ALA A 87 27.00 -13.82 0.78
N SER A 88 27.00 -13.15 -0.37
CA SER A 88 27.99 -12.13 -0.73
C SER A 88 27.84 -10.83 0.07
N ASN A 89 26.62 -10.46 0.46
CA ASN A 89 26.35 -9.27 1.28
C ASN A 89 25.04 -9.43 2.07
N PRO A 90 25.12 -9.94 3.31
CA PRO A 90 23.93 -10.16 4.13
C PRO A 90 23.12 -8.89 4.45
N LYS A 91 23.73 -7.70 4.34
CA LYS A 91 23.09 -6.40 4.64
C LYS A 91 22.65 -5.64 3.39
N TYR A 92 22.67 -6.27 2.21
CA TYR A 92 22.43 -5.59 0.94
C TYR A 92 21.07 -4.86 0.90
N TYR A 93 19.98 -5.57 1.14
CA TYR A 93 18.64 -5.00 1.03
C TYR A 93 18.32 -4.03 2.18
N SER A 94 18.79 -4.28 3.40
CA SER A 94 18.60 -3.34 4.53
C SER A 94 19.36 -2.03 4.34
N GLY A 95 20.57 -2.09 3.77
CA GLY A 95 21.35 -0.92 3.37
C GLY A 95 20.64 -0.13 2.26
N MET A 96 20.11 -0.82 1.25
CA MET A 96 19.38 -0.20 0.14
C MET A 96 18.13 0.55 0.65
N VAL A 97 17.28 -0.09 1.45
CA VAL A 97 16.09 0.54 2.03
C VAL A 97 16.45 1.77 2.87
N SER A 98 17.56 1.69 3.62
CA SER A 98 18.06 2.82 4.40
C SER A 98 18.51 4.00 3.51
N SER A 99 19.21 3.72 2.41
CA SER A 99 19.66 4.75 1.45
C SER A 99 18.52 5.43 0.71
N LEU A 100 17.41 4.73 0.49
CA LEU A 100 16.21 5.28 -0.14
C LEU A 100 15.42 6.22 0.79
N GLY A 101 15.84 6.38 2.04
CA GLY A 101 15.25 7.35 2.95
C GLY A 101 14.07 6.83 3.77
N ALA A 102 13.86 5.51 3.86
CA ALA A 102 12.85 4.93 4.77
C ALA A 102 13.01 5.41 6.24
N ASN A 103 14.23 5.79 6.61
CA ASN A 103 14.64 6.25 7.94
C ASN A 103 14.79 7.78 8.04
N LYS A 104 14.31 8.57 7.06
CA LYS A 104 14.43 10.04 7.09
C LYS A 104 13.41 10.73 8.01
N ASP A 105 12.56 9.98 8.69
CA ASP A 105 11.68 10.50 9.74
C ASP A 105 12.49 10.68 11.04
N GLY A 106 13.16 11.82 11.17
CA GLY A 106 13.49 12.36 12.50
C GLY A 106 14.95 12.34 12.97
N SER A 107 15.95 12.06 12.12
CA SER A 107 17.33 12.42 12.48
C SER A 107 17.56 13.93 12.28
N GLN A 108 16.91 14.73 13.13
CA GLN A 108 17.56 15.92 13.64
C GLN A 108 18.86 15.41 14.27
N GLY A 109 19.94 15.44 13.48
CA GLY A 109 21.24 14.95 13.88
C GLY A 109 21.61 15.56 15.22
N PHE A 110 22.40 14.84 16.02
CA PHE A 110 22.86 15.28 17.34
C PHE A 110 23.32 16.76 17.35
N LEU A 111 23.88 17.24 16.23
CA LEU A 111 24.28 18.62 15.99
C LEU A 111 23.13 19.64 15.97
N ALA A 112 21.97 19.31 15.41
CA ALA A 112 20.79 20.19 15.39
C ALA A 112 20.20 20.40 16.79
N LYS A 113 20.26 19.37 17.66
CA LYS A 113 19.88 19.48 19.07
C LYS A 113 20.88 20.32 19.88
N LEU A 114 22.17 20.23 19.56
CA LEU A 114 23.22 20.99 20.23
C LEU A 114 23.15 22.51 19.91
N LEU A 115 22.80 22.86 18.67
CA LEU A 115 22.70 24.25 18.22
C LEU A 115 21.45 24.98 18.75
N ASN A 116 20.43 24.27 19.22
CA ASN A 116 19.20 24.85 19.77
C ASN A 116 19.22 25.02 21.30
N GLN A 117 20.34 24.68 21.96
CA GLN A 117 20.55 24.86 23.41
C GLN A 117 21.40 26.09 23.76
N GLN A 118 21.84 26.87 22.76
CA GLN A 118 22.52 28.15 22.96
C GLN A 118 21.59 29.32 22.61
N LYS A 119 20.59 29.55 23.45
CA LYS A 119 19.86 30.82 23.55
C LYS A 119 19.39 31.03 24.98
#